data_AF-A0AAD4TCX7-F1
#
_entry.id   AF-A0AAD4TCX7-F1
#
_cell.length_a   1.000
_cell.length_b   1.000
_cell.length_c   1.000
_cell.angle_alpha   90.00
_cell.angle_beta   90.00
_cell.angle_gamma   90.00
#
_symmetry.space_group_name_H-M   'P 1'
#
loop_
_entity.id
_entity.type
_entity.pdbx_description
1 polymer ?
#
loop_
_entity_poly.entity_id
_entity_poly.type
_entity_poly.pdbx_seq_one_letter_code
_entity_poly.pdbx_strand_id
1 'polypeptide(L)'
;MVCLDSRGYLNNLVISLNMLRLNFSNMSWEDVNSFGDTRAELGLSKGCLYYTLPEDQSLYVFDVEDKSTMTILPCSKLPTPWFSSQWIMMPQPNISVADGGRIMEILSSEVRPVNYTRKGKEMEEITSADGSENLSKKQMVEDLKEARPWMVVNEDIVDSIASHLHPVDFLHFRAVCKANKVPIMKQISGVIRSTYLTPWLLFSTENSTRYNFVDPMHNNEKYLMNLPELLAGAIIRCQKSGWLLMSKGRYTFFFYNPFTKESIQLPELPRGCVIAGVTFSSLPTCSDCVVFGIAQQNQEEISIYTIKRGADSWRILSFQNSDLEKYMPTFNEPVFHKGAYFVVDFNGTLGVYNEGSWKILEKPRGYSNSAYVSFLVECEDELLLVPILGFSVTVFRLDSLEMVWQKVESLGKHMLFINFYACLSAVAPKSCMENKVYFPRLHDERILYYSLETGSYHSVGSTHSAKDCFDTKGWTNCTWIEPNWSRSTSQELDWLNNNPL
;
A
#
# COMPACT_ATOMS: atom_id res chain seq x y z
N MET A 1 -12.87 10.67 3.69
CA MET A 1 -14.23 11.20 3.97
C MET A 1 -15.10 10.80 2.80
N VAL A 2 -16.13 9.99 3.03
CA VAL A 2 -17.12 9.60 2.02
C VAL A 2 -18.48 10.15 2.45
N CYS A 3 -19.22 10.65 1.47
CA CYS A 3 -20.48 11.36 1.60
C CYS A 3 -21.67 10.41 1.41
N LEU A 4 -22.76 10.69 2.14
CA LEU A 4 -24.04 9.98 2.13
C LEU A 4 -24.73 10.02 0.75
N ASP A 5 -25.36 8.90 0.34
CA ASP A 5 -26.51 8.91 -0.58
C ASP A 5 -27.78 8.58 0.23
N SER A 6 -28.81 9.39 0.02
CA SER A 6 -30.19 9.30 0.49
C SER A 6 -30.98 8.02 0.14
N ARG A 7 -30.39 7.03 -0.54
CA ARG A 7 -31.11 5.89 -1.14
C ARG A 7 -31.00 4.54 -0.42
N GLY A 8 -30.43 4.49 0.78
CA GLY A 8 -30.44 3.27 1.60
C GLY A 8 -29.61 2.11 1.03
N TYR A 9 -28.64 2.41 0.18
CA TYR A 9 -27.57 1.48 -0.20
C TYR A 9 -26.28 1.89 0.51
N LEU A 10 -25.63 0.92 1.15
CA LEU A 10 -24.36 1.05 1.88
C LEU A 10 -23.25 1.67 1.00
N ASN A 11 -23.11 3.00 1.03
CA ASN A 11 -22.22 3.75 0.14
C ASN A 11 -20.93 4.27 0.80
N ASN A 12 -20.57 3.79 2.01
CA ASN A 12 -19.40 4.29 2.72
C ASN A 12 -18.21 3.33 2.62
N LEU A 13 -17.25 3.64 1.75
CA LEU A 13 -15.96 2.97 1.66
C LEU A 13 -14.89 3.82 2.36
N VAL A 14 -14.26 3.29 3.41
CA VAL A 14 -13.14 3.99 4.08
C VAL A 14 -11.86 3.70 3.32
N ILE A 15 -11.51 4.62 2.40
CA ILE A 15 -10.27 4.56 1.61
C ILE A 15 -9.03 5.10 2.36
N SER A 16 -9.25 5.94 3.38
CA SER A 16 -8.17 6.54 4.18
C SER A 16 -8.70 7.05 5.52
N LEU A 17 -7.95 6.84 6.60
CA LEU A 17 -8.17 7.45 7.90
C LEU A 17 -7.00 8.37 8.22
N ASN A 18 -7.31 9.64 8.51
CA ASN A 18 -6.33 10.63 8.95
C ASN A 18 -6.74 11.12 10.34
N MET A 19 -5.77 11.16 11.24
CA MET A 19 -5.96 11.61 12.60
C MET A 19 -5.26 12.95 12.79
N LEU A 20 -6.03 13.99 13.08
CA LEU A 20 -5.53 15.35 13.24
C LEU A 20 -5.83 15.85 14.66
N ARG A 21 -4.85 16.51 15.28
CA ARG A 21 -5.01 17.29 16.51
C ARG A 21 -4.91 18.78 16.17
N LEU A 22 -5.76 19.60 16.77
CA LEU A 22 -5.63 21.04 16.68
C LEU A 22 -4.56 21.50 17.67
N ASN A 23 -3.46 22.06 17.17
CA ASN A 23 -2.47 22.72 18.03
C ASN A 23 -2.93 24.16 18.29
N PHE A 24 -3.37 24.43 19.52
CA PHE A 24 -3.87 25.74 19.93
C PHE A 24 -2.81 26.85 19.95
N SER A 25 -1.52 26.50 19.94
CA SER A 25 -0.42 27.48 19.94
C SER A 25 -0.25 28.14 18.58
N ASN A 26 -0.42 27.37 17.49
CA ASN A 26 -0.27 27.84 16.12
C ASN A 26 -1.59 27.84 15.33
N MET A 27 -2.71 27.45 15.97
CA MET A 27 -4.04 27.32 15.37
C MET A 27 -4.03 26.50 14.08
N SER A 28 -3.23 25.42 14.04
CA SER A 28 -3.10 24.54 12.88
C SER A 28 -3.39 23.08 13.24
N TRP A 29 -3.86 22.32 12.24
CA TRP A 29 -4.09 20.88 12.38
C TRP A 29 -2.77 20.14 12.16
N GLU A 30 -2.40 19.30 13.12
CA GLU A 30 -1.19 18.46 13.08
C GLU A 30 -1.57 16.98 13.05
N ASP A 31 -0.84 16.17 12.28
CA ASP A 31 -1.02 14.72 12.27
C ASP A 31 -0.70 14.10 13.63
N VAL A 32 -1.57 13.21 14.09
CA VAL A 32 -1.36 12.38 15.29
C VAL A 32 -0.76 11.05 14.84
N ASN A 33 0.51 10.83 15.15
CA ASN A 33 1.22 9.60 14.79
C ASN A 33 1.34 8.60 15.94
N SER A 34 0.92 8.95 17.16
CA SER A 34 0.79 8.03 18.29
C SER A 34 -0.20 8.55 19.33
N PHE A 35 -0.85 7.63 20.03
CA PHE A 35 -1.53 7.94 21.28
C PHE A 35 -0.54 7.70 22.42
N GLY A 36 -0.41 8.65 23.34
CA GLY A 36 0.42 8.45 24.54
C GLY A 36 -0.01 7.23 25.36
N ASP A 37 0.80 6.87 26.36
CA ASP A 37 0.69 5.63 27.14
C ASP A 37 -0.59 5.56 28.02
N THR A 38 -1.75 5.32 27.42
CA THR A 38 -2.99 5.04 28.15
C THR A 38 -3.00 3.58 28.57
N ARG A 39 -3.13 3.31 29.88
CA ARG A 39 -3.22 1.96 30.45
C ARG A 39 -4.39 1.20 29.82
N ALA A 40 -4.07 0.14 29.07
CA ALA A 40 -5.06 -0.79 28.51
C ALA A 40 -5.54 -1.75 29.60
N GLU A 41 -6.49 -1.30 30.43
CA GLU A 41 -7.13 -2.15 31.44
C GLU A 41 -8.20 -3.10 30.85
N LEU A 42 -8.48 -3.00 29.55
CA LEU A 42 -9.59 -3.70 28.87
C LEU A 42 -9.16 -4.75 27.84
N GLY A 43 -7.87 -5.12 27.77
CA GLY A 43 -7.37 -6.11 26.80
C GLY A 43 -7.39 -5.66 25.33
N LEU A 44 -7.64 -4.37 25.07
CA LEU A 44 -7.54 -3.75 23.76
C LEU A 44 -6.10 -3.35 23.45
N SER A 45 -5.72 -3.42 22.18
CA SER A 45 -4.41 -3.00 21.68
C SER A 45 -4.25 -1.50 21.92
N LYS A 46 -3.17 -1.12 22.62
CA LYS A 46 -2.77 0.29 22.80
C LYS A 46 -2.48 0.91 21.42
N GLY A 47 -2.69 2.22 21.28
CA GLY A 47 -2.36 2.94 20.04
C GLY A 47 -3.35 2.75 18.89
N CYS A 48 -4.47 2.04 19.10
CA CYS A 48 -5.44 1.75 18.06
C CYS A 48 -6.75 2.54 18.20
N LEU A 49 -7.33 2.92 17.06
CA LEU A 49 -8.70 3.43 16.94
C LEU A 49 -9.64 2.29 16.55
N TYR A 50 -10.69 2.09 17.34
CA TYR A 50 -11.73 1.11 17.06
C TYR A 50 -12.96 1.82 16.48
N TYR A 51 -13.49 1.35 15.35
CA TYR A 51 -14.66 1.95 14.72
C TYR A 51 -15.54 0.91 14.03
N THR A 52 -16.79 1.26 13.82
CA THR A 52 -17.77 0.51 13.03
C THR A 52 -18.25 1.38 11.88
N LEU A 53 -18.73 0.75 10.82
CA LEU A 53 -19.39 1.45 9.72
C LEU A 53 -20.92 1.37 9.90
N PRO A 54 -21.68 2.39 9.47
CA PRO A 54 -23.14 2.32 9.52
C PRO A 54 -23.63 1.04 8.85
N GLU A 55 -24.54 0.32 9.50
CA GLU A 55 -25.16 -0.93 9.01
C GLU A 55 -24.20 -2.11 8.81
N ASP A 56 -22.90 -1.94 9.12
CA ASP A 56 -21.91 -3.02 9.15
C ASP A 56 -21.80 -3.60 10.56
N GLN A 57 -21.85 -4.93 10.67
CA GLN A 57 -21.66 -5.62 11.93
C GLN A 57 -20.17 -5.81 12.27
N SER A 58 -19.25 -5.36 11.42
CA SER A 58 -17.80 -5.56 11.59
C SER A 58 -17.18 -4.51 12.51
N LEU A 59 -16.26 -4.97 13.37
CA LEU A 59 -15.36 -4.10 14.13
C LEU A 59 -14.05 -3.91 13.39
N TYR A 60 -13.71 -2.65 13.12
CA TYR A 60 -12.45 -2.26 12.51
C TYR A 60 -11.49 -1.72 13.55
N VAL A 61 -10.21 -2.00 13.34
CA VAL A 61 -9.10 -1.50 14.14
C VAL A 61 -8.14 -0.79 13.22
N PHE A 62 -7.90 0.48 13.50
CA PHE A 62 -6.88 1.28 12.84
C PHE A 62 -5.70 1.47 13.81
N ASP A 63 -4.56 0.88 13.49
CA ASP A 63 -3.30 1.11 14.20
C ASP A 63 -2.73 2.45 13.73
N VAL A 64 -2.61 3.40 14.66
CA VAL A 64 -2.20 4.77 14.34
C VAL A 64 -0.71 4.86 14.01
N GLU A 65 0.12 4.04 14.64
CA GLU A 65 1.57 4.06 14.44
C GLU A 65 1.94 3.41 13.10
N ASP A 66 1.30 2.27 12.79
CA ASP A 66 1.53 1.55 11.54
C ASP A 66 0.67 2.03 10.37
N LYS A 67 -0.29 2.93 10.61
CA LYS A 67 -1.29 3.41 9.63
C LYS A 67 -1.99 2.27 8.90
N SER A 68 -2.28 1.21 9.64
CA SER A 68 -2.81 -0.03 9.11
C SER A 68 -4.22 -0.27 9.63
N THR A 69 -5.03 -0.95 8.82
CA THR A 69 -6.39 -1.33 9.19
C THR A 69 -6.52 -2.84 9.20
N MET A 70 -7.11 -3.35 10.28
CA MET A 70 -7.49 -4.75 10.46
C MET A 70 -9.00 -4.83 10.73
N THR A 71 -9.61 -5.91 10.28
CA THR A 71 -11.01 -6.23 10.58
C THR A 71 -11.01 -7.45 11.47
N ILE A 72 -11.53 -7.33 12.70
CA ILE A 72 -11.45 -8.41 13.69
C ILE A 72 -12.55 -9.43 13.42
N LEU A 73 -13.82 -9.09 13.60
CA LEU A 73 -14.93 -10.03 13.46
C LEU A 73 -16.25 -9.30 13.16
N PRO A 74 -17.25 -9.98 12.57
CA PRO A 74 -18.63 -9.54 12.57
C PRO A 74 -19.22 -9.75 13.97
N CYS A 75 -19.50 -8.67 14.67
CA CYS A 75 -20.13 -8.64 15.98
C CYS A 75 -21.66 -8.65 15.85
N SER A 76 -22.25 -9.84 15.96
CA SER A 76 -23.71 -10.07 15.86
C SER A 76 -24.57 -9.48 17.00
N LYS A 77 -23.93 -8.92 18.03
CA LYS A 77 -24.58 -8.31 19.21
C LYS A 77 -24.30 -6.80 19.34
N LEU A 78 -23.95 -6.13 18.25
CA LEU A 78 -23.81 -4.68 18.28
C LEU A 78 -25.20 -4.02 18.38
N PRO A 79 -25.43 -3.11 19.34
CA PRO A 79 -26.70 -2.40 19.45
C PRO A 79 -26.92 -1.45 18.24
N THR A 80 -28.13 -1.42 17.69
CA THR A 80 -28.57 -0.49 16.62
C THR A 80 -29.43 0.66 17.20
N PRO A 81 -29.39 1.92 16.70
CA PRO A 81 -28.44 2.57 15.80
C PRO A 81 -27.52 3.58 16.53
N TRP A 82 -26.34 3.86 15.97
CA TRP A 82 -25.48 4.96 16.42
C TRP A 82 -25.66 6.19 15.53
N PHE A 83 -25.95 7.32 16.16
CA PHE A 83 -26.11 8.63 15.52
C PHE A 83 -24.81 9.10 14.86
N SER A 84 -24.93 10.04 13.92
CA SER A 84 -23.82 10.64 13.19
C SER A 84 -22.70 11.13 14.13
N SER A 85 -21.48 10.67 13.85
CA SER A 85 -20.17 11.22 14.26
C SER A 85 -20.18 12.20 15.45
N GLN A 86 -20.46 11.69 16.66
CA GLN A 86 -20.08 12.36 17.90
C GLN A 86 -19.10 11.47 18.66
N TRP A 87 -17.97 12.08 19.02
CA TRP A 87 -16.83 11.48 19.68
C TRP A 87 -17.24 10.73 20.95
N ILE A 88 -16.94 9.44 21.04
CA ILE A 88 -16.97 8.70 22.31
C ILE A 88 -15.52 8.59 22.79
N MET A 89 -15.11 9.48 23.68
CA MET A 89 -14.09 9.09 24.66
C MET A 89 -14.80 8.21 25.69
N MET A 90 -14.37 6.96 25.81
CA MET A 90 -14.86 6.09 26.88
C MET A 90 -14.54 6.76 28.22
N PRO A 91 -15.53 6.94 29.13
CA PRO A 91 -15.24 7.51 30.43
C PRO A 91 -14.26 6.58 31.17
N GLN A 92 -13.21 7.16 31.75
CA GLN A 92 -12.40 6.43 32.71
C GLN A 92 -13.33 5.90 33.82
N PRO A 93 -13.09 4.68 34.34
CA PRO A 93 -13.96 4.12 35.37
C PRO A 93 -13.93 5.02 36.62
N ASN A 94 -14.99 5.80 36.79
CA ASN A 94 -15.28 6.47 38.04
C ASN A 94 -15.57 5.38 39.07
N ILE A 95 -14.72 5.30 40.10
CA ILE A 95 -15.00 4.57 41.33
C ILE A 95 -16.29 5.17 41.91
N SER A 96 -17.40 4.43 41.81
CA SER A 96 -18.65 4.80 42.45
C SER A 96 -18.58 4.48 43.93
N VAL A 97 -18.69 5.49 44.80
CA VAL A 97 -19.13 5.30 46.19
C VAL A 97 -20.55 5.86 46.26
N ALA A 98 -21.49 5.03 46.69
CA ALA A 98 -22.90 5.39 46.79
C ALA A 98 -23.24 6.05 48.14
N ASP A 99 -23.97 7.17 48.00
CA ASP A 99 -25.06 7.71 48.81
C ASP A 99 -24.84 8.26 50.23
N GLY A 100 -25.39 9.46 50.48
CA GLY A 100 -25.67 9.94 51.84
C GLY A 100 -25.19 11.34 52.28
N GLY A 101 -25.53 12.41 51.53
CA GLY A 101 -25.94 13.68 52.16
C GLY A 101 -24.90 14.73 52.60
N ARG A 102 -25.11 15.96 52.10
CA ARG A 102 -24.66 17.29 52.55
C ARG A 102 -23.19 17.68 52.36
N ILE A 103 -23.04 18.83 51.68
CA ILE A 103 -21.83 19.63 51.55
C ILE A 103 -21.52 20.31 52.89
N MET A 104 -20.27 20.21 53.37
CA MET A 104 -19.67 21.19 54.27
C MET A 104 -18.17 21.31 53.98
N GLU A 105 -17.73 22.54 53.65
CA GLU A 105 -16.33 22.95 53.52
C GLU A 105 -15.63 22.87 54.89
N ILE A 106 -14.41 22.31 54.97
CA ILE A 106 -13.31 22.84 55.80
C ILE A 106 -11.96 22.58 55.10
N LEU A 107 -11.19 23.66 55.01
CA LEU A 107 -9.84 23.81 54.49
C LEU A 107 -8.76 22.95 55.17
N SER A 108 -7.70 22.74 54.38
CA SER A 108 -6.27 22.65 54.76
C SER A 108 -5.78 21.51 55.65
N SER A 109 -4.92 20.66 55.06
CA SER A 109 -3.64 20.33 55.66
C SER A 109 -2.58 20.13 54.57
N GLU A 110 -1.60 21.02 54.54
CA GLU A 110 -0.30 20.78 53.91
C GLU A 110 0.36 19.57 54.56
N VAL A 111 0.94 18.62 53.78
CA VAL A 111 2.22 17.97 54.11
C VAL A 111 2.91 17.45 52.83
N ARG A 112 3.95 18.19 52.43
CA ARG A 112 5.30 17.85 51.91
C ARG A 112 5.53 16.99 50.64
N PRO A 113 6.54 17.37 49.82
CA PRO A 113 6.99 16.59 48.67
C PRO A 113 7.97 15.49 49.09
N VAL A 114 7.84 14.31 48.49
CA VAL A 114 8.87 13.25 48.56
C VAL A 114 9.42 13.03 47.16
N ASN A 115 10.68 13.45 46.99
CA ASN A 115 11.53 13.16 45.85
C ASN A 115 11.88 11.66 45.81
N TYR A 116 11.79 11.03 44.65
CA TYR A 116 12.52 9.79 44.39
C TYR A 116 13.68 10.07 43.43
N THR A 117 14.88 9.98 44.00
CA THR A 117 16.17 10.12 43.32
C THR A 117 16.51 8.83 42.59
N ARG A 118 16.75 8.94 41.29
CA ARG A 118 17.37 7.92 40.43
C ARG A 118 18.85 7.76 40.82
N LYS A 119 19.28 6.58 41.23
CA LYS A 119 20.71 6.20 41.26
C LYS A 119 20.89 4.82 40.64
N GLY A 120 21.74 4.77 39.62
CA GLY A 120 22.18 3.54 38.98
C GLY A 120 23.07 2.71 39.90
N LYS A 121 23.14 1.42 39.60
CA LYS A 121 24.16 0.51 40.13
C LYS A 121 24.96 -0.04 38.96
N GLU A 122 26.20 0.40 38.88
CA GLU A 122 27.34 -0.41 38.42
C GLU A 122 27.53 -1.57 39.40
N MET A 123 28.07 -2.69 38.92
CA MET A 123 28.62 -3.75 39.76
C MET A 123 29.87 -4.31 39.08
N GLU A 124 31.02 -3.87 39.59
CA GLU A 124 32.32 -4.53 39.44
C GLU A 124 32.53 -5.59 40.53
N GLU A 125 33.44 -6.50 40.19
CA GLU A 125 34.12 -7.59 40.90
C GLU A 125 34.15 -7.57 42.44
N ILE A 126 33.96 -8.76 43.04
CA ILE A 126 34.72 -9.18 44.23
C ILE A 126 35.07 -10.68 44.14
N THR A 127 36.38 -10.91 44.01
CA THR A 127 37.23 -11.98 44.56
C THR A 127 36.62 -13.03 45.51
N SER A 128 36.99 -14.29 45.27
CA SER A 128 37.09 -15.32 46.32
C SER A 128 38.39 -16.09 46.16
N ALA A 129 39.24 -16.05 47.19
CA ALA A 129 40.51 -16.75 47.29
C ALA A 129 40.43 -17.84 48.37
N ASP A 130 40.77 -19.07 47.99
CA ASP A 130 41.51 -20.10 48.75
C ASP A 130 41.60 -21.34 47.82
N GLY A 131 42.68 -22.09 47.60
CA GLY A 131 44.05 -22.13 48.10
C GLY A 131 44.61 -23.54 47.78
N SER A 132 45.75 -23.63 47.07
CA SER A 132 46.58 -24.82 46.76
C SER A 132 45.96 -25.90 45.84
N GLU A 133 46.64 -26.53 44.87
CA GLU A 133 48.03 -26.97 44.77
C GLU A 133 48.60 -26.86 43.33
N ASN A 134 49.92 -26.68 43.26
CA ASN A 134 50.74 -26.60 42.06
C ASN A 134 50.90 -27.95 41.35
N LEU A 135 50.77 -28.00 40.01
CA LEU A 135 51.59 -28.89 39.16
C LEU A 135 51.58 -28.48 37.67
N SER A 136 52.69 -27.86 37.25
CA SER A 136 53.32 -27.90 35.92
C SER A 136 52.45 -27.83 34.65
N LYS A 137 52.28 -26.63 34.07
CA LYS A 137 51.98 -26.48 32.64
C LYS A 137 53.27 -26.48 31.83
N LYS A 138 53.59 -27.65 31.24
CA LYS A 138 54.46 -27.72 30.06
C LYS A 138 53.67 -27.27 28.85
N GLN A 139 54.27 -26.28 28.21
CA GLN A 139 54.03 -25.74 26.87
C GLN A 139 53.71 -26.82 25.83
N MET A 140 52.52 -26.77 25.24
CA MET A 140 52.30 -27.17 23.84
C MET A 140 51.55 -26.02 23.17
N VAL A 141 52.31 -25.25 22.38
CA VAL A 141 51.79 -24.32 21.40
C VAL A 141 51.24 -25.19 20.27
N GLU A 142 49.93 -25.43 20.27
CA GLU A 142 49.23 -25.84 19.07
C GLU A 142 48.80 -24.58 18.33
N ASP A 143 49.37 -24.41 17.14
CA ASP A 143 49.06 -23.37 16.17
C ASP A 143 47.55 -23.36 15.87
N LEU A 144 46.80 -22.48 16.55
CA LEU A 144 45.56 -21.95 16.01
C LEU A 144 45.96 -21.05 14.83
N LYS A 145 46.11 -21.66 13.66
CA LYS A 145 46.15 -20.95 12.38
C LYS A 145 44.93 -20.04 12.34
N GLU A 146 45.17 -18.74 12.44
CA GLU A 146 44.22 -17.72 12.04
C GLU A 146 43.61 -18.15 10.71
N ALA A 147 42.27 -18.23 10.66
CA ALA A 147 41.56 -18.46 9.43
C ALA A 147 41.98 -17.36 8.45
N ARG A 148 42.75 -17.73 7.43
CA ARG A 148 43.08 -16.82 6.32
C ARG A 148 41.75 -16.24 5.81
N PRO A 149 41.63 -14.91 5.64
CA PRO A 149 40.48 -14.34 4.95
C PRO A 149 40.32 -15.09 3.63
N TRP A 150 39.13 -15.64 3.39
CA TRP A 150 38.83 -16.24 2.09
C TRP A 150 39.33 -15.30 0.99
N MET A 151 39.99 -15.90 -0.01
CA MET A 151 40.62 -15.19 -1.13
C MET A 151 39.80 -13.96 -1.49
N VAL A 152 40.45 -12.79 -1.55
CA VAL A 152 39.88 -11.64 -2.27
C VAL A 152 39.67 -12.13 -3.70
N VAL A 153 38.46 -12.60 -4.00
CA VAL A 153 38.08 -13.05 -5.33
C VAL A 153 38.30 -11.86 -6.25
N ASN A 154 39.04 -12.05 -7.34
CA ASN A 154 39.35 -10.99 -8.29
C ASN A 154 38.05 -10.24 -8.66
N GLU A 155 38.09 -8.90 -8.59
CA GLU A 155 36.96 -8.03 -8.93
C GLU A 155 36.34 -8.40 -10.28
N ASP A 156 37.13 -8.83 -11.26
CA ASP A 156 36.64 -9.25 -12.58
C ASP A 156 35.72 -10.49 -12.51
N ILE A 157 36.02 -11.44 -11.62
CA ILE A 157 35.21 -12.65 -11.43
C ILE A 157 33.94 -12.30 -10.67
N VAL A 158 34.05 -11.43 -9.66
CA VAL A 158 32.90 -10.96 -8.88
C VAL A 158 31.96 -10.16 -9.78
N ASP A 159 32.49 -9.27 -10.62
CA ASP A 159 31.76 -8.50 -11.62
C ASP A 159 31.10 -9.43 -12.65
N SER A 160 31.82 -10.47 -13.11
CA SER A 160 31.26 -11.47 -14.02
C SER A 160 30.17 -12.31 -13.39
N ILE A 161 30.27 -12.70 -12.11
CA ILE A 161 29.18 -13.41 -11.42
C ILE A 161 27.99 -12.46 -11.28
N ALA A 162 28.26 -11.27 -10.74
CA ALA A 162 27.27 -10.23 -10.54
C ALA A 162 26.49 -9.95 -11.81
N SER A 163 27.14 -9.87 -12.98
CA SER A 163 26.47 -9.57 -14.26
C SER A 163 25.43 -10.61 -14.69
N HIS A 164 25.54 -11.85 -14.22
CA HIS A 164 24.64 -12.96 -14.59
C HIS A 164 23.59 -13.26 -13.51
N LEU A 165 23.65 -12.62 -12.34
CA LEU A 165 22.69 -12.84 -11.28
C LEU A 165 21.35 -12.18 -11.60
N HIS A 166 20.26 -12.83 -11.21
CA HIS A 166 18.96 -12.21 -11.12
C HIS A 166 19.04 -10.99 -10.16
N PRO A 167 18.31 -9.88 -10.37
CA PRO A 167 18.41 -8.69 -9.51
C PRO A 167 18.24 -8.98 -8.02
N VAL A 168 17.36 -9.92 -7.65
CA VAL A 168 17.15 -10.36 -6.26
C VAL A 168 18.33 -11.15 -5.73
N ASP A 169 18.87 -12.08 -6.53
CA ASP A 169 20.07 -12.84 -6.17
C ASP A 169 21.29 -11.93 -6.06
N PHE A 170 21.35 -10.89 -6.88
CA PHE A 170 22.37 -9.85 -6.79
C PHE A 170 22.26 -9.07 -5.47
N LEU A 171 21.04 -8.77 -4.98
CA LEU A 171 20.86 -8.16 -3.66
C LEU A 171 21.41 -9.05 -2.55
N HIS A 172 21.13 -10.36 -2.59
CA HIS A 172 21.67 -11.34 -1.65
C HIS A 172 23.19 -11.46 -1.75
N PHE A 173 23.71 -11.60 -2.97
CA PHE A 173 25.13 -11.67 -3.26
C PHE A 173 25.88 -10.46 -2.71
N ARG A 174 25.36 -9.25 -2.93
CA ARG A 174 25.94 -8.02 -2.41
C ARG A 174 25.90 -7.94 -0.89
N ALA A 175 24.83 -8.44 -0.25
CA ALA A 175 24.72 -8.43 1.20
C ALA A 175 25.81 -9.28 1.87
N VAL A 176 26.22 -10.37 1.20
CA VAL A 176 27.27 -11.30 1.67
C VAL A 176 28.67 -10.81 1.27
N CYS A 177 28.87 -10.36 0.03
CA CYS A 177 30.17 -9.97 -0.52
C CYS A 177 30.61 -8.54 -0.12
N LYS A 178 30.60 -8.21 1.19
CA LYS A 178 30.92 -6.86 1.70
C LYS A 178 32.33 -6.35 1.35
N ALA A 179 33.28 -7.26 1.12
CA ALA A 179 34.67 -6.94 0.80
C ALA A 179 34.86 -6.42 -0.65
N ASN A 180 34.02 -6.89 -1.58
CA ASN A 180 34.07 -6.53 -2.99
C ASN A 180 32.90 -5.57 -3.23
N LYS A 181 33.13 -4.26 -3.13
CA LYS A 181 32.09 -3.23 -3.28
C LYS A 181 31.63 -3.13 -4.75
N VAL A 182 30.99 -4.18 -5.27
CA VAL A 182 30.48 -4.23 -6.64
C VAL A 182 29.47 -3.09 -6.83
N PRO A 183 29.70 -2.15 -7.75
CA PRO A 183 28.73 -1.12 -8.08
C PRO A 183 27.48 -1.77 -8.69
N ILE A 184 26.28 -1.30 -8.29
CA ILE A 184 25.01 -1.62 -8.99
C ILE A 184 25.10 -1.29 -10.50
N MET A 185 26.03 -0.39 -10.84
CA MET A 185 26.16 0.35 -12.09
C MET A 185 26.44 -0.47 -13.35
N LYS A 186 26.95 -1.70 -13.27
CA LYS A 186 27.39 -2.47 -14.46
C LYS A 186 26.35 -3.45 -15.01
N GLN A 187 25.22 -3.69 -14.34
CA GLN A 187 24.31 -4.78 -14.73
C GLN A 187 23.21 -4.43 -15.73
N ILE A 188 22.99 -3.15 -16.04
CA ILE A 188 21.69 -2.73 -16.63
C ILE A 188 21.78 -2.43 -18.15
N SER A 189 22.96 -2.59 -18.77
CA SER A 189 23.10 -2.49 -20.24
C SER A 189 22.71 -3.76 -20.99
N GLY A 190 22.55 -4.87 -20.27
CA GLY A 190 22.10 -6.14 -20.83
C GLY A 190 20.62 -6.34 -20.52
N VAL A 191 19.85 -6.67 -21.55
CA VAL A 191 18.46 -7.15 -21.49
C VAL A 191 18.41 -8.44 -20.67
N ILE A 192 18.57 -8.37 -19.35
CA ILE A 192 18.01 -9.38 -18.45
C ILE A 192 16.52 -9.03 -18.42
N ARG A 193 15.82 -9.40 -19.50
CA ARG A 193 14.38 -9.66 -19.44
C ARG A 193 14.24 -10.76 -18.41
N SER A 194 14.16 -10.40 -17.14
CA SER A 194 13.82 -11.36 -16.11
C SER A 194 12.39 -11.76 -16.38
N THR A 195 12.22 -12.87 -17.09
CA THR A 195 10.95 -13.51 -17.41
C THR A 195 10.25 -14.07 -16.16
N TYR A 196 10.73 -13.72 -14.96
CA TYR A 196 10.32 -14.31 -13.68
C TYR A 196 10.14 -13.27 -12.56
N LEU A 197 10.20 -11.96 -12.84
CA LEU A 197 9.87 -10.96 -11.82
C LEU A 197 8.35 -10.87 -11.65
N THR A 198 7.91 -11.07 -10.41
CA THR A 198 6.51 -10.88 -10.02
C THR A 198 6.33 -9.53 -9.35
N PRO A 199 5.15 -8.90 -9.42
CA PRO A 199 4.87 -7.70 -8.65
C PRO A 199 5.15 -7.91 -7.16
N TRP A 200 5.83 -6.94 -6.55
CA TRP A 200 6.12 -6.89 -5.12
C TRP A 200 5.08 -6.07 -4.41
N LEU A 201 4.69 -6.48 -3.20
CA LEU A 201 3.82 -5.66 -2.36
C LEU A 201 4.66 -4.56 -1.73
N LEU A 202 4.37 -3.31 -2.08
CA LEU A 202 4.94 -2.11 -1.51
C LEU A 202 3.96 -1.49 -0.52
N PHE A 203 4.38 -1.21 0.71
CA PHE A 203 3.58 -0.45 1.66
C PHE A 203 4.44 0.38 2.60
N SER A 204 3.91 1.52 3.04
CA SER A 204 4.59 2.37 4.02
C SER A 204 4.17 2.03 5.45
N THR A 205 5.16 1.93 6.33
CA THR A 205 5.00 1.84 7.80
C THR A 205 5.67 3.06 8.44
N GLU A 206 5.33 3.38 9.70
CA GLU A 206 6.01 4.38 10.55
C GLU A 206 6.29 5.77 9.91
N ASN A 207 5.52 6.80 10.30
CA ASN A 207 5.76 8.20 9.91
C ASN A 207 5.89 8.45 8.39
N SER A 208 5.44 7.54 7.52
CA SER A 208 5.49 7.62 6.05
C SER A 208 6.89 7.67 5.40
N THR A 209 7.95 7.29 6.12
CA THR A 209 9.33 7.37 5.61
C THR A 209 9.98 6.00 5.36
N ARG A 210 9.41 4.93 5.91
CA ARG A 210 9.85 3.55 5.68
C ARG A 210 8.86 2.84 4.78
N TYR A 211 9.39 2.20 3.75
CA TYR A 211 8.64 1.41 2.80
C TYR A 211 9.15 -0.03 2.85
N ASN A 212 8.21 -0.96 2.93
CA ASN A 212 8.46 -2.39 2.92
C ASN A 212 8.11 -2.93 1.55
N PHE A 213 8.98 -3.77 1.01
CA PHE A 213 8.71 -4.59 -0.17
C PHE A 213 8.60 -6.03 0.27
N VAL A 214 7.54 -6.71 -0.13
CA VAL A 214 7.34 -8.13 0.15
C VAL A 214 7.23 -8.87 -1.15
N ASP A 215 8.12 -9.82 -1.35
CA ASP A 215 8.15 -10.64 -2.56
C ASP A 215 7.31 -11.92 -2.37
N PRO A 216 6.19 -12.09 -3.10
CA PRO A 216 5.39 -13.31 -3.02
C PRO A 216 6.13 -14.56 -3.52
N MET A 217 7.18 -14.42 -4.33
CA MET A 217 7.95 -15.54 -4.91
C MET A 217 8.95 -16.18 -3.97
N HIS A 218 9.55 -15.37 -3.11
CA HIS A 218 10.67 -15.75 -2.24
C HIS A 218 10.19 -15.84 -0.78
N ASN A 219 9.13 -16.64 -0.55
CA ASN A 219 8.60 -16.94 0.80
C ASN A 219 8.23 -15.68 1.62
N ASN A 220 7.71 -14.62 0.98
CA ASN A 220 7.44 -13.32 1.61
C ASN A 220 8.69 -12.66 2.23
N GLU A 221 9.85 -12.84 1.60
CA GLU A 221 11.04 -12.06 1.94
C GLU A 221 10.71 -10.57 1.95
N LYS A 222 11.13 -9.91 3.02
CA LYS A 222 10.85 -8.51 3.27
C LYS A 222 12.11 -7.68 3.09
N TYR A 223 11.99 -6.65 2.27
CA TYR A 223 13.07 -5.70 2.03
C TYR A 223 12.63 -4.32 2.52
N LEU A 224 13.45 -3.74 3.39
CA LEU A 224 13.20 -2.41 3.92
C LEU A 224 13.93 -1.36 3.09
N MET A 225 13.20 -0.32 2.69
CA MET A 225 13.75 0.88 2.06
C MET A 225 13.38 2.11 2.86
N ASN A 226 14.38 2.93 3.17
CA ASN A 226 14.17 4.29 3.65
C ASN A 226 13.96 5.20 2.45
N LEU A 227 12.82 5.88 2.39
CA LEU A 227 12.59 6.91 1.39
C LEU A 227 13.33 8.20 1.76
N PRO A 228 13.69 9.01 0.75
CA PRO A 228 14.07 10.40 0.98
C PRO A 228 12.97 11.12 1.78
N GLU A 229 13.37 11.96 2.74
CA GLU A 229 12.46 12.78 3.56
C GLU A 229 11.53 13.66 2.71
N LEU A 230 11.98 14.04 1.51
CA LEU A 230 11.17 14.76 0.52
C LEU A 230 9.84 14.05 0.19
N LEU A 231 9.81 12.72 0.26
CA LEU A 231 8.63 11.91 -0.04
C LEU A 231 7.71 11.68 1.17
N ALA A 232 8.06 12.21 2.35
CA ALA A 232 7.19 12.16 3.52
C ALA A 232 5.84 12.83 3.20
N GLY A 233 4.75 12.14 3.54
CA GLY A 233 3.38 12.56 3.23
C GLY A 233 2.94 12.42 1.76
N ALA A 234 3.77 11.83 0.90
CA ALA A 234 3.35 11.50 -0.47
C ALA A 234 2.47 10.26 -0.50
N ILE A 235 1.45 10.27 -1.35
CA ILE A 235 0.47 9.20 -1.52
C ILE A 235 0.67 8.57 -2.89
N ILE A 236 0.71 7.24 -2.95
CA ILE A 236 0.74 6.49 -4.20
C ILE A 236 -0.61 6.64 -4.90
N ARG A 237 -0.59 6.94 -6.19
CA ARG A 237 -1.80 7.13 -6.99
C ARG A 237 -1.96 6.06 -8.06
N CYS A 238 -0.85 5.65 -8.68
CA CYS A 238 -0.77 4.45 -9.51
C CYS A 238 0.65 3.99 -9.79
N GLN A 239 0.79 2.84 -10.47
CA GLN A 239 2.06 2.23 -10.80
C GLN A 239 2.05 1.65 -12.21
N LYS A 240 3.16 1.80 -12.93
CA LYS A 240 3.40 1.08 -14.19
C LYS A 240 4.89 0.85 -14.41
N SER A 241 5.28 -0.39 -14.73
CA SER A 241 6.66 -0.77 -15.08
C SER A 241 7.71 -0.20 -14.11
N GLY A 242 7.49 -0.38 -12.80
CA GLY A 242 8.35 0.10 -11.70
C GLY A 242 8.39 1.60 -11.42
N TRP A 243 7.62 2.41 -12.13
CA TRP A 243 7.41 3.81 -11.79
C TRP A 243 6.12 4.00 -11.01
N LEU A 244 6.18 4.75 -9.92
CA LEU A 244 5.03 5.20 -9.15
C LEU A 244 4.64 6.60 -9.60
N LEU A 245 3.38 6.84 -9.88
CA LEU A 245 2.82 8.20 -9.86
C LEU A 245 2.36 8.50 -8.44
N MET A 246 2.91 9.56 -7.86
CA MET A 246 2.62 9.98 -6.49
C MET A 246 2.07 11.39 -6.47
N SER A 247 1.27 11.69 -5.45
CA SER A 247 0.85 13.06 -5.15
C SER A 247 1.32 13.48 -3.77
N LYS A 248 1.68 14.76 -3.62
CA LYS A 248 2.00 15.37 -2.33
C LYS A 248 1.16 16.64 -2.16
N GLY A 249 0.34 16.67 -1.12
CA GLY A 249 -0.70 17.70 -1.00
C GLY A 249 -1.79 17.54 -2.08
N ARG A 250 -2.42 18.64 -2.47
CA ARG A 250 -3.60 18.60 -3.36
C ARG A 250 -3.28 18.74 -4.86
N TYR A 251 -2.16 19.37 -5.21
CA TYR A 251 -1.92 19.83 -6.58
C TYR A 251 -0.60 19.36 -7.18
N THR A 252 0.29 18.78 -6.37
CA THR A 252 1.61 18.34 -6.82
C THR A 252 1.59 16.86 -7.15
N PHE A 253 1.95 16.53 -8.39
CA PHE A 253 2.15 15.17 -8.87
C PHE A 253 3.60 15.00 -9.33
N PHE A 254 4.15 13.81 -9.11
CA PHE A 254 5.49 13.46 -9.59
C PHE A 254 5.59 11.95 -9.77
N PHE A 255 6.47 11.52 -10.67
CA PHE A 255 6.88 10.13 -10.77
C PHE A 255 8.05 9.85 -9.85
N TYR A 256 8.09 8.64 -9.29
CA TYR A 256 9.21 8.15 -8.51
C TYR A 256 9.44 6.66 -8.79
N ASN A 257 10.67 6.30 -9.12
CA ASN A 257 11.09 4.91 -9.19
C ASN A 257 11.85 4.56 -7.89
N PRO A 258 11.30 3.70 -7.02
CA PRO A 258 11.97 3.38 -5.76
C PRO A 258 13.27 2.59 -5.94
N PHE A 259 13.39 1.80 -7.01
CA PHE A 259 14.54 0.93 -7.26
C PHE A 259 15.76 1.72 -7.75
N THR A 260 15.54 2.77 -8.55
CA THR A 260 16.61 3.66 -9.03
C THR A 260 16.76 4.93 -8.21
N LYS A 261 15.74 5.29 -7.42
CA LYS A 261 15.56 6.55 -6.68
C LYS A 261 15.47 7.78 -7.59
N GLU A 262 15.04 7.58 -8.84
CA GLU A 262 14.84 8.63 -9.82
C GLU A 262 13.45 9.25 -9.67
N SER A 263 13.33 10.55 -9.96
CA SER A 263 12.06 11.28 -9.86
C SER A 263 11.87 12.22 -11.04
N ILE A 264 10.62 12.36 -11.50
CA ILE A 264 10.22 13.28 -12.57
C ILE A 264 9.07 14.13 -12.04
N GLN A 265 9.27 15.44 -11.96
CA GLN A 265 8.24 16.37 -11.48
C GLN A 265 7.28 16.73 -12.62
N LEU A 266 5.97 16.71 -12.35
CA LEU A 266 4.98 17.20 -13.29
C LEU A 266 4.63 18.67 -12.99
N PRO A 267 4.16 19.43 -13.99
CA PRO A 267 3.49 20.71 -13.77
C PRO A 267 2.35 20.59 -12.75
N GLU A 268 2.17 21.63 -11.93
CA GLU A 268 1.13 21.66 -10.91
C GLU A 268 -0.28 21.58 -11.53
N LEU A 269 -1.15 20.82 -10.87
CA LEU A 269 -2.56 20.77 -11.24
C LEU A 269 -3.23 22.11 -10.89
N PRO A 270 -4.15 22.62 -11.73
CA PRO A 270 -4.90 23.83 -11.40
C PRO A 270 -5.65 23.71 -10.07
N ARG A 271 -5.79 24.85 -9.36
CA ARG A 271 -6.46 24.90 -8.06
C ARG A 271 -7.92 24.49 -8.18
N GLY A 272 -8.41 23.76 -7.18
CA GLY A 272 -9.80 23.27 -7.11
C GLY A 272 -10.03 21.89 -7.73
N CYS A 273 -9.03 21.32 -8.40
CA CYS A 273 -9.14 19.99 -9.00
C CYS A 273 -8.91 18.90 -7.94
N VAL A 274 -9.78 17.88 -7.93
CA VAL A 274 -9.67 16.67 -7.11
C VAL A 274 -9.84 15.47 -8.01
N ILE A 275 -8.75 14.76 -8.30
CA ILE A 275 -8.77 13.60 -9.20
C ILE A 275 -9.20 12.36 -8.40
N ALA A 276 -10.24 11.67 -8.86
CA ALA A 276 -10.72 10.43 -8.26
C ALA A 276 -9.76 9.27 -8.59
N GLY A 277 -9.60 8.99 -9.90
CA GLY A 277 -8.72 7.95 -10.43
C GLY A 277 -7.69 8.54 -11.40
N VAL A 278 -6.47 8.00 -11.41
CA VAL A 278 -5.38 8.46 -12.29
C VAL A 278 -4.52 7.29 -12.75
N THR A 279 -4.06 7.33 -14.01
CA THR A 279 -3.14 6.37 -14.61
C THR A 279 -2.23 7.07 -15.62
N PHE A 280 -1.33 6.32 -16.26
CA PHE A 280 -0.48 6.84 -17.34
C PHE A 280 -0.20 5.79 -18.43
N SER A 281 -0.08 6.25 -19.68
CA SER A 281 -0.10 5.40 -20.87
C SER A 281 1.18 4.58 -21.10
N SER A 282 2.36 5.14 -20.86
CA SER A 282 3.67 4.52 -21.09
C SER A 282 4.69 4.98 -20.04
N LEU A 283 5.94 4.51 -20.09
CA LEU A 283 6.97 4.94 -19.13
C LEU A 283 7.08 6.48 -19.08
N PRO A 284 7.28 7.11 -17.91
CA PRO A 284 7.31 8.57 -17.80
C PRO A 284 8.53 9.21 -18.48
N THR A 285 9.50 8.39 -18.90
CA THR A 285 10.66 8.75 -19.71
C THR A 285 10.39 8.71 -21.22
N CYS A 286 9.31 8.07 -21.66
CA CYS A 286 8.93 7.99 -23.06
C CYS A 286 8.16 9.24 -23.52
N SER A 287 8.41 9.70 -24.76
CA SER A 287 7.77 10.89 -25.34
C SER A 287 6.27 10.75 -25.62
N ASP A 288 5.75 9.52 -25.66
CA ASP A 288 4.34 9.20 -25.85
C ASP A 288 3.57 9.08 -24.51
N CYS A 289 4.24 9.29 -23.38
CA CYS A 289 3.62 9.21 -22.06
C CYS A 289 2.57 10.31 -21.89
N VAL A 290 1.39 9.90 -21.45
CA VAL A 290 0.27 10.77 -21.10
C VAL A 290 -0.22 10.33 -19.73
N VAL A 291 -0.31 11.28 -18.80
CA VAL A 291 -1.03 11.08 -17.55
C VAL A 291 -2.49 11.41 -17.76
N PHE A 292 -3.36 10.51 -17.35
CA PHE A 292 -4.82 10.62 -17.45
C PHE A 292 -5.40 10.58 -16.05
N GLY A 293 -6.22 11.58 -15.72
CA GLY A 293 -6.99 11.64 -14.49
C GLY A 293 -8.47 11.85 -14.79
N ILE A 294 -9.33 11.26 -13.97
CA ILE A 294 -10.77 11.47 -14.01
C ILE A 294 -11.26 11.97 -12.65
N ALA A 295 -12.20 12.90 -12.66
CA ALA A 295 -12.89 13.38 -11.49
C ALA A 295 -14.39 13.52 -11.76
N GLN A 296 -15.15 13.43 -10.68
CA GLN A 296 -16.54 13.84 -10.65
C GLN A 296 -16.65 15.01 -9.67
N GLN A 297 -16.87 16.23 -10.17
CA GLN A 297 -17.01 17.41 -9.30
C GLN A 297 -18.39 17.46 -8.65
N ASN A 298 -19.42 17.02 -9.38
CA ASN A 298 -20.81 16.91 -8.93
C ASN A 298 -21.48 15.74 -9.68
N GLN A 299 -22.74 15.46 -9.40
CA GLN A 299 -23.46 14.35 -10.06
C GLN A 299 -23.70 14.56 -11.57
N GLU A 300 -23.51 15.78 -12.08
CA GLU A 300 -23.87 16.18 -13.44
C GLU A 300 -22.66 16.31 -14.39
N GLU A 301 -21.43 16.27 -13.88
CA GLU A 301 -20.24 16.56 -14.67
C GLU A 301 -19.08 15.60 -14.38
N ILE A 302 -18.49 15.08 -15.46
CA ILE A 302 -17.24 14.33 -15.45
C ILE A 302 -16.14 15.23 -16.01
N SER A 303 -15.09 15.44 -15.21
CA SER A 303 -13.89 16.17 -15.64
C SER A 303 -12.75 15.21 -15.93
N ILE A 304 -12.09 15.42 -17.08
CA ILE A 304 -10.93 14.66 -17.53
C ILE A 304 -9.72 15.58 -17.54
N TYR A 305 -8.64 15.11 -16.94
CA TYR A 305 -7.35 15.78 -16.83
C TYR A 305 -6.34 15.00 -17.62
N THR A 306 -5.64 15.66 -18.53
CA THR A 306 -4.56 15.02 -19.30
C THR A 306 -3.34 15.91 -19.36
N ILE A 307 -2.17 15.31 -19.25
CA ILE A 307 -0.92 16.01 -19.54
C ILE A 307 0.01 15.05 -20.29
N LYS A 308 0.47 15.50 -21.46
CA LYS A 308 1.41 14.77 -22.29
C LYS A 308 2.82 15.14 -21.87
N ARG A 309 3.75 14.20 -21.97
CA ARG A 309 5.19 14.46 -21.83
C ARG A 309 5.62 15.67 -22.67
N GLY A 310 6.40 16.55 -22.04
CA GLY A 310 6.86 17.83 -22.60
C GLY A 310 5.82 18.96 -22.62
N ALA A 311 4.58 18.72 -22.19
CA ALA A 311 3.63 19.80 -21.95
C ALA A 311 3.89 20.48 -20.61
N ASP A 312 3.72 21.80 -20.57
CA ASP A 312 3.90 22.65 -19.39
C ASP A 312 2.62 22.82 -18.56
N SER A 313 1.48 22.35 -19.05
CA SER A 313 0.17 22.58 -18.45
C SER A 313 -0.80 21.42 -18.71
N TRP A 314 -1.72 21.22 -17.77
CA TRP A 314 -2.77 20.21 -17.86
C TRP A 314 -3.90 20.64 -18.80
N ARG A 315 -4.28 19.77 -19.73
CA ARG A 315 -5.51 19.90 -20.51
C ARG A 315 -6.69 19.36 -19.71
N ILE A 316 -7.71 20.18 -19.55
CA ILE A 316 -8.92 19.86 -18.80
C ILE A 316 -10.11 19.86 -19.75
N LEU A 317 -10.88 18.78 -19.75
CA LEU A 317 -12.12 18.64 -20.52
C LEU A 317 -13.25 18.27 -19.58
N SER A 318 -14.41 18.86 -19.82
CA SER A 318 -15.62 18.64 -19.02
C SER A 318 -16.72 18.06 -19.88
N PHE A 319 -17.39 17.03 -19.37
CA PHE A 319 -18.45 16.31 -20.06
C PHE A 319 -19.69 16.22 -19.17
N GLN A 320 -20.85 16.40 -19.79
CA GLN A 320 -22.14 16.26 -19.12
C GLN A 320 -22.41 14.78 -18.81
N ASN A 321 -22.82 14.50 -17.58
CA ASN A 321 -23.27 13.20 -17.10
C ASN A 321 -24.81 13.17 -17.16
N SER A 322 -25.37 13.26 -18.36
CA SER A 322 -26.81 13.52 -18.58
C SER A 322 -27.70 12.29 -18.43
N ASP A 323 -27.14 11.10 -18.28
CA ASP A 323 -27.91 9.85 -18.21
C ASP A 323 -28.83 9.82 -16.98
N LEU A 324 -29.95 9.08 -17.10
CA LEU A 324 -30.92 8.89 -16.01
C LEU A 324 -30.27 8.17 -14.82
N GLU A 325 -29.49 7.13 -15.11
CA GLU A 325 -28.56 6.53 -14.15
C GLU A 325 -27.23 7.27 -14.24
N LYS A 326 -26.91 8.08 -13.22
CA LYS A 326 -25.67 8.85 -13.20
C LYS A 326 -24.46 7.91 -13.11
N TYR A 327 -23.55 8.05 -14.08
CA TYR A 327 -22.25 7.39 -14.02
C TYR A 327 -21.42 7.94 -12.87
N MET A 328 -20.76 7.05 -12.12
CA MET A 328 -19.94 7.42 -10.95
C MET A 328 -18.62 6.67 -11.02
N PRO A 329 -17.53 7.30 -11.51
CA PRO A 329 -16.25 6.61 -11.63
C PRO A 329 -15.78 6.12 -10.27
N THR A 330 -15.29 4.89 -10.22
CA THR A 330 -14.66 4.36 -9.01
C THR A 330 -13.38 5.13 -8.68
N PHE A 331 -12.97 5.13 -7.41
CA PHE A 331 -11.68 5.69 -6.96
C PHE A 331 -10.47 4.81 -7.32
N ASN A 332 -10.66 3.86 -8.24
CA ASN A 332 -9.65 2.91 -8.68
C ASN A 332 -8.81 3.50 -9.83
N GLU A 333 -7.68 2.85 -10.11
CA GLU A 333 -6.87 3.13 -11.28
C GLU A 333 -7.67 2.89 -12.60
N PRO A 334 -7.76 3.89 -13.50
CA PRO A 334 -8.19 3.68 -14.87
C PRO A 334 -7.25 2.73 -15.63
N VAL A 335 -7.78 1.98 -16.61
CA VAL A 335 -6.96 1.07 -17.42
C VAL A 335 -6.73 1.67 -18.81
N PHE A 336 -5.46 1.82 -19.20
CA PHE A 336 -5.11 2.17 -20.58
C PHE A 336 -5.00 0.91 -21.44
N HIS A 337 -5.90 0.74 -22.39
CA HIS A 337 -6.01 -0.45 -23.24
C HIS A 337 -6.32 -0.05 -24.69
N LYS A 338 -5.58 -0.61 -25.65
CA LYS A 338 -5.75 -0.37 -27.11
C LYS A 338 -5.93 1.11 -27.49
N GLY A 339 -5.15 2.00 -26.86
CA GLY A 339 -5.14 3.43 -27.16
C GLY A 339 -6.22 4.27 -26.44
N ALA A 340 -7.10 3.64 -25.65
CA ALA A 340 -8.15 4.33 -24.91
C ALA A 340 -8.02 4.09 -23.39
N TYR A 341 -8.62 4.98 -22.60
CA TYR A 341 -8.70 4.84 -21.15
C TYR A 341 -10.08 4.36 -20.74
N PHE A 342 -10.13 3.23 -20.05
CA PHE A 342 -11.35 2.60 -19.55
C PHE A 342 -11.47 2.86 -18.05
N VAL A 343 -12.64 3.30 -17.63
CA VAL A 343 -12.96 3.57 -16.22
C VAL A 343 -14.26 2.85 -15.88
N VAL A 344 -14.23 2.01 -14.86
CA VAL A 344 -15.42 1.30 -14.38
C VAL A 344 -16.12 2.09 -13.27
N ASP A 345 -17.45 2.13 -13.30
CA ASP A 345 -18.27 2.62 -12.19
C ASP A 345 -18.63 1.50 -11.19
N PHE A 346 -19.33 1.86 -10.11
CA PHE A 346 -19.79 0.90 -9.09
C PHE A 346 -20.81 -0.13 -9.60
N ASN A 347 -21.41 0.11 -10.78
CA ASN A 347 -22.41 -0.75 -11.41
C ASN A 347 -21.82 -1.64 -12.50
N GLY A 348 -20.51 -1.60 -12.74
CA GLY A 348 -19.84 -2.34 -13.82
C GLY A 348 -19.99 -1.70 -15.20
N THR A 349 -20.53 -0.48 -15.29
CA THR A 349 -20.59 0.33 -16.52
C THR A 349 -19.21 0.89 -16.84
N LEU A 350 -18.85 0.90 -18.12
CA LEU A 350 -17.56 1.39 -18.59
C LEU A 350 -17.70 2.78 -19.22
N GLY A 351 -16.93 3.73 -18.71
CA GLY A 351 -16.61 4.98 -19.37
C GLY A 351 -15.32 4.83 -20.17
N VAL A 352 -15.29 5.40 -21.38
CA VAL A 352 -14.15 5.35 -22.29
C VAL A 352 -13.76 6.75 -22.71
N TYR A 353 -12.48 7.06 -22.52
CA TYR A 353 -11.85 8.25 -23.08
C TYR A 353 -10.91 7.88 -24.22
N ASN A 354 -11.11 8.50 -25.38
CA ASN A 354 -10.20 8.38 -26.51
C ASN A 354 -10.10 9.72 -27.27
N GLU A 355 -8.88 10.21 -27.51
CA GLU A 355 -8.57 11.39 -28.33
C GLU A 355 -9.44 12.65 -28.05
N GLY A 356 -9.79 12.91 -26.78
CA GLY A 356 -10.60 14.09 -26.41
C GLY A 356 -12.11 13.85 -26.41
N SER A 357 -12.56 12.64 -26.71
CA SER A 357 -13.95 12.22 -26.58
C SER A 357 -14.13 11.36 -25.33
N TRP A 358 -15.15 11.68 -24.52
CA TRP A 358 -15.64 10.82 -23.44
C TRP A 358 -16.97 10.20 -23.84
N LYS A 359 -17.14 8.90 -23.60
CA LYS A 359 -18.39 8.17 -23.84
C LYS A 359 -18.61 7.15 -22.73
N ILE A 360 -19.85 7.04 -22.27
CA ILE A 360 -20.28 5.94 -21.42
C ILE A 360 -20.79 4.85 -22.37
N LEU A 361 -20.28 3.63 -22.23
CA LEU A 361 -20.74 2.49 -23.02
C LEU A 361 -22.10 2.00 -22.52
N GLU A 362 -22.83 1.30 -23.38
CA GLU A 362 -24.02 0.56 -22.94
C GLU A 362 -23.63 -0.35 -21.78
N LYS A 363 -24.43 -0.32 -20.71
CA LYS A 363 -24.18 -1.10 -19.50
C LYS A 363 -24.03 -2.57 -19.87
N PRO A 364 -22.85 -3.18 -19.65
CA PRO A 364 -22.66 -4.55 -20.09
C PRO A 364 -23.60 -5.48 -19.33
N ARG A 365 -24.21 -6.43 -20.05
CA ARG A 365 -25.12 -7.42 -19.44
C ARG A 365 -24.33 -8.47 -18.68
N GLY A 366 -25.02 -9.31 -17.90
CA GLY A 366 -24.38 -10.43 -17.16
C GLY A 366 -23.82 -10.05 -15.79
N TYR A 367 -23.91 -8.77 -15.41
CA TYR A 367 -23.56 -8.26 -14.09
C TYR A 367 -24.73 -7.43 -13.54
N SER A 368 -25.33 -7.88 -12.43
CA SER A 368 -26.57 -7.27 -11.89
C SER A 368 -26.47 -6.80 -10.44
N ASN A 369 -25.31 -6.94 -9.79
CA ASN A 369 -25.15 -6.62 -8.38
C ASN A 369 -24.22 -5.43 -8.22
N SER A 370 -24.59 -4.47 -7.37
CA SER A 370 -23.66 -3.44 -6.89
C SER A 370 -22.60 -4.12 -6.00
N ALA A 371 -21.46 -4.47 -6.58
CA ALA A 371 -20.34 -4.92 -5.75
C ALA A 371 -19.85 -3.78 -4.87
N TYR A 372 -19.31 -4.13 -3.71
CA TYR A 372 -18.76 -3.16 -2.77
C TYR A 372 -17.53 -2.47 -3.36
N VAL A 373 -16.70 -3.22 -4.10
CA VAL A 373 -15.55 -2.73 -4.85
C VAL A 373 -15.40 -3.54 -6.14
N SER A 374 -15.12 -2.88 -7.26
CA SER A 374 -14.88 -3.51 -8.57
C SER A 374 -13.58 -3.02 -9.17
N PHE A 375 -12.64 -3.93 -9.46
CA PHE A 375 -11.36 -3.60 -10.08
C PHE A 375 -11.37 -3.96 -11.57
N LEU A 376 -10.80 -3.09 -12.40
CA LEU A 376 -10.59 -3.36 -13.81
C LEU A 376 -9.13 -3.74 -14.02
N VAL A 377 -8.87 -4.83 -14.74
CA VAL A 377 -7.52 -5.36 -14.98
C VAL A 377 -7.37 -5.69 -16.46
N GLU A 378 -6.26 -5.31 -17.07
CA GLU A 378 -5.88 -5.79 -18.40
C GLU A 378 -5.10 -7.10 -18.28
N CYS A 379 -5.45 -8.10 -19.09
CA CYS A 379 -4.82 -9.41 -19.09
C CYS A 379 -4.88 -10.03 -20.49
N GLU A 380 -3.71 -10.30 -21.10
CA GLU A 380 -3.60 -10.86 -22.47
C GLU A 380 -4.49 -10.15 -23.50
N ASP A 381 -4.46 -8.82 -23.54
CA ASP A 381 -5.26 -7.97 -24.44
C ASP A 381 -6.79 -8.06 -24.22
N GLU A 382 -7.23 -8.62 -23.10
CA GLU A 382 -8.62 -8.65 -22.64
C GLU A 382 -8.80 -7.79 -21.39
N LEU A 383 -10.02 -7.25 -21.22
CA LEU A 383 -10.39 -6.52 -20.01
C LEU A 383 -11.15 -7.44 -19.07
N LEU A 384 -10.64 -7.54 -17.84
CA LEU A 384 -11.24 -8.31 -16.75
C LEU A 384 -11.83 -7.38 -15.69
N LEU A 385 -13.03 -7.69 -15.23
CA LEU A 385 -13.66 -7.07 -14.07
C LEU A 385 -13.56 -8.03 -12.88
N VAL A 386 -13.00 -7.56 -11.77
CA VAL A 386 -12.88 -8.32 -10.52
C VAL A 386 -13.72 -7.65 -9.44
N PRO A 387 -15.02 -7.98 -9.36
CA PRO A 387 -15.88 -7.50 -8.30
C PRO A 387 -15.68 -8.31 -7.02
N ILE A 388 -15.64 -7.58 -5.90
CA ILE A 388 -15.63 -8.13 -4.55
C ILE A 388 -16.98 -7.87 -3.91
N LEU A 389 -17.71 -8.94 -3.64
CA LEU A 389 -19.03 -8.88 -3.00
C LEU A 389 -18.96 -9.56 -1.63
N GLY A 390 -18.94 -8.74 -0.58
CA GLY A 390 -18.60 -9.20 0.77
C GLY A 390 -17.18 -9.76 0.78
N PHE A 391 -17.06 -11.08 0.87
CA PHE A 391 -15.78 -11.79 0.81
C PHE A 391 -15.59 -12.63 -0.45
N SER A 392 -16.61 -12.72 -1.32
CA SER A 392 -16.47 -13.48 -2.56
C SER A 392 -15.75 -12.65 -3.61
N VAL A 393 -14.75 -13.26 -4.24
CA VAL A 393 -14.03 -12.71 -5.39
C VAL A 393 -14.52 -13.46 -6.62
N THR A 394 -15.02 -12.72 -7.59
CA THR A 394 -15.38 -13.28 -8.90
C THR A 394 -14.63 -12.54 -9.99
N VAL A 395 -14.48 -13.15 -11.15
CA VAL A 395 -13.80 -12.54 -12.30
C VAL A 395 -14.72 -12.65 -13.50
N PHE A 396 -14.85 -11.56 -14.24
CA PHE A 396 -15.58 -11.50 -15.49
C PHE A 396 -14.67 -10.97 -16.57
N ARG A 397 -14.86 -11.46 -17.79
CA ARG A 397 -14.21 -10.97 -19.00
C ARG A 397 -15.22 -10.19 -19.83
N LEU A 398 -14.79 -9.06 -20.39
CA LEU A 398 -15.62 -8.30 -21.31
C LEU A 398 -15.65 -8.96 -22.69
N ASP A 399 -16.83 -9.36 -23.14
CA ASP A 399 -17.09 -9.54 -24.57
C ASP A 399 -17.44 -8.16 -25.15
N SER A 400 -16.48 -7.54 -25.86
CA SER A 400 -16.66 -6.20 -26.42
C SER A 400 -17.58 -6.15 -27.64
N LEU A 401 -17.87 -7.30 -28.27
CA LEU A 401 -18.78 -7.37 -29.42
C LEU A 401 -20.23 -7.39 -28.95
N GLU A 402 -20.52 -8.26 -27.99
CA GLU A 402 -21.87 -8.42 -27.42
C GLU A 402 -22.14 -7.46 -26.25
N MET A 403 -21.10 -6.78 -25.75
CA MET A 403 -21.14 -5.93 -24.56
C MET A 403 -21.70 -6.70 -23.34
N VAL A 404 -21.08 -7.84 -23.02
CA VAL A 404 -21.49 -8.73 -21.91
C VAL A 404 -20.29 -9.10 -21.04
N TRP A 405 -20.49 -9.06 -19.73
CA TRP A 405 -19.56 -9.62 -18.75
C TRP A 405 -19.75 -11.14 -18.66
N GLN A 406 -18.76 -11.91 -19.14
CA GLN A 406 -18.74 -13.36 -19.08
C GLN A 406 -17.93 -13.83 -17.87
N LYS A 407 -18.55 -14.63 -16.99
CA LYS A 407 -17.85 -15.15 -15.80
C LYS A 407 -16.68 -16.04 -16.23
N VAL A 408 -15.53 -15.84 -15.59
CA VAL A 408 -14.31 -16.61 -15.76
C VAL A 408 -14.13 -17.51 -14.54
N GLU A 409 -14.09 -18.83 -14.75
CA GLU A 409 -13.89 -19.81 -13.68
C GLU A 409 -12.40 -20.06 -13.37
N SER A 410 -11.51 -19.79 -14.34
CA SER A 410 -10.07 -19.96 -14.17
C SER A 410 -9.29 -18.95 -15.00
N LEU A 411 -8.25 -18.38 -14.39
CA LEU A 411 -7.26 -17.52 -15.05
C LEU A 411 -6.18 -18.32 -15.81
N GLY A 412 -6.24 -19.66 -15.72
CA GLY A 412 -5.20 -20.54 -16.26
C GLY A 412 -3.84 -20.25 -15.61
N LYS A 413 -2.81 -20.06 -16.45
CA LYS A 413 -1.44 -19.73 -16.03
C LYS A 413 -1.28 -18.34 -15.41
N HIS A 414 -2.32 -17.51 -15.39
CA HIS A 414 -2.23 -16.13 -14.93
C HIS A 414 -2.54 -15.98 -13.45
N MET A 415 -2.06 -14.87 -12.91
CA MET A 415 -2.36 -14.37 -11.59
C MET A 415 -2.66 -12.87 -11.68
N LEU A 416 -3.61 -12.42 -10.85
CA LEU A 416 -3.98 -11.01 -10.77
C LEU A 416 -3.50 -10.43 -9.44
N PHE A 417 -3.09 -9.17 -9.46
CA PHE A 417 -2.77 -8.40 -8.29
C PHE A 417 -3.69 -7.19 -8.28
N ILE A 418 -4.54 -7.07 -7.26
CA ILE A 418 -5.54 -6.01 -7.21
C ILE A 418 -5.29 -5.07 -6.04
N ASN A 419 -5.43 -3.78 -6.29
CA ASN A 419 -5.38 -2.70 -5.31
C ASN A 419 -6.12 -1.48 -5.89
N PHE A 420 -6.52 -0.55 -5.02
CA PHE A 420 -7.13 0.72 -5.45
C PHE A 420 -6.24 1.52 -6.39
N TYR A 421 -4.91 1.47 -6.17
CA TYR A 421 -3.96 2.27 -6.95
C TYR A 421 -3.28 1.49 -8.08
N ALA A 422 -3.29 0.15 -8.05
CA ALA A 422 -2.67 -0.63 -9.12
C ALA A 422 -3.36 -1.98 -9.31
N CYS A 423 -3.72 -2.28 -10.54
CA CYS A 423 -4.26 -3.57 -10.92
C CYS A 423 -3.40 -4.18 -12.03
N LEU A 424 -2.80 -5.34 -11.76
CA LEU A 424 -1.82 -5.97 -12.64
C LEU A 424 -2.21 -7.41 -12.94
N SER A 425 -1.87 -7.87 -14.14
CA SER A 425 -1.86 -9.28 -14.50
C SER A 425 -0.43 -9.73 -14.75
N ALA A 426 -0.10 -10.96 -14.37
CA ALA A 426 1.18 -11.58 -14.68
C ALA A 426 1.01 -13.08 -14.94
N VAL A 427 1.94 -13.65 -15.71
CA VAL A 427 2.05 -15.10 -15.85
C VAL A 427 2.71 -15.66 -14.60
N ALA A 428 2.11 -16.69 -14.00
CA ALA A 428 2.64 -17.34 -12.83
C ALA A 428 3.97 -18.04 -13.17
N PRO A 429 5.06 -17.74 -12.45
CA PRO A 429 6.35 -18.40 -12.68
C PRO A 429 6.40 -19.82 -12.11
N LYS A 430 5.46 -20.17 -11.22
CA LYS A 430 5.30 -21.49 -10.59
C LYS A 430 3.83 -21.89 -10.65
N SER A 431 3.55 -23.17 -10.90
CA SER A 431 2.18 -23.70 -10.96
C SER A 431 1.38 -23.46 -9.68
N CYS A 432 2.05 -23.47 -8.52
CA CYS A 432 1.41 -23.17 -7.23
C CYS A 432 0.91 -21.72 -7.10
N MET A 433 1.19 -20.83 -8.06
CA MET A 433 0.73 -19.43 -8.07
C MET A 433 -0.35 -19.16 -9.12
N GLU A 434 -0.59 -20.10 -10.02
CA GLU A 434 -1.62 -20.02 -11.06
C GLU A 434 -3.02 -19.87 -10.44
N ASN A 435 -3.91 -19.23 -11.18
CA ASN A 435 -5.32 -19.11 -10.84
C ASN A 435 -5.61 -18.44 -9.49
N LYS A 436 -4.87 -17.37 -9.18
CA LYS A 436 -4.96 -16.63 -7.91
C LYS A 436 -5.11 -15.13 -8.11
N VAL A 437 -5.78 -14.50 -7.15
CA VAL A 437 -5.93 -13.05 -7.02
C VAL A 437 -5.25 -12.61 -5.73
N TYR A 438 -4.20 -11.80 -5.81
CA TYR A 438 -3.39 -11.35 -4.69
C TYR A 438 -3.86 -9.99 -4.15
N PHE A 439 -3.87 -9.86 -2.82
CA PHE A 439 -4.35 -8.68 -2.10
C PHE A 439 -3.23 -7.97 -1.35
N PRO A 440 -3.25 -6.64 -1.22
CA PRO A 440 -2.26 -5.88 -0.48
C PRO A 440 -2.52 -5.96 1.02
N ARG A 441 -2.70 -7.18 1.53
CA ARG A 441 -2.96 -7.50 2.92
C ARG A 441 -2.05 -8.64 3.37
N LEU A 442 -1.66 -8.60 4.63
CA LEU A 442 -0.90 -9.68 5.26
C LEU A 442 -1.76 -10.36 6.33
N HIS A 443 -1.67 -11.68 6.38
CA HIS A 443 -2.13 -12.53 7.49
C HIS A 443 -0.90 -13.21 8.06
N ASP A 444 -0.62 -13.05 9.36
CA ASP A 444 0.61 -13.55 9.99
C ASP A 444 1.87 -13.20 9.20
N GLU A 445 1.99 -11.94 8.78
CA GLU A 445 3.12 -11.43 7.99
C GLU A 445 3.31 -12.04 6.59
N ARG A 446 2.31 -12.78 6.10
CA ARG A 446 2.31 -13.43 4.78
C ARG A 446 1.24 -12.84 3.87
N ILE A 447 1.57 -12.69 2.59
CA ILE A 447 0.66 -12.13 1.59
C ILE A 447 -0.61 -12.96 1.49
N LEU A 448 -1.76 -12.28 1.54
CA LEU A 448 -3.07 -12.87 1.33
C LEU A 448 -3.38 -12.99 -0.17
N TYR A 449 -3.91 -14.13 -0.58
CA TYR A 449 -4.46 -14.33 -1.92
C TYR A 449 -5.78 -15.09 -1.86
N TYR A 450 -6.62 -14.91 -2.87
CA TYR A 450 -7.81 -15.71 -3.12
C TYR A 450 -7.52 -16.72 -4.23
N SER A 451 -7.83 -17.99 -3.98
CA SER A 451 -7.73 -19.05 -4.98
C SER A 451 -9.09 -19.24 -5.64
N LEU A 452 -9.18 -19.00 -6.95
CA LEU A 452 -10.40 -19.21 -7.72
C LEU A 452 -10.80 -20.69 -7.78
N GLU A 453 -9.81 -21.59 -7.71
CA GLU A 453 -10.04 -23.03 -7.67
C GLU A 453 -10.74 -23.47 -6.38
N THR A 454 -10.32 -22.95 -5.23
CA THR A 454 -10.89 -23.34 -3.92
C THR A 454 -12.04 -22.45 -3.46
N GLY A 455 -12.17 -21.26 -4.06
CA GLY A 455 -13.12 -20.23 -3.64
C GLY A 455 -12.87 -19.74 -2.21
N SER A 456 -11.61 -19.63 -1.79
CA SER A 456 -11.19 -19.27 -0.42
C SER A 456 -9.94 -18.38 -0.43
N TYR A 457 -9.75 -17.62 0.65
CA TYR A 457 -8.53 -16.88 0.96
C TYR A 457 -7.48 -17.79 1.59
N HIS A 458 -6.22 -17.56 1.27
CA HIS A 458 -5.05 -18.29 1.77
C HIS A 458 -3.88 -17.33 1.95
N SER A 459 -2.87 -17.74 2.70
CA SER A 459 -1.66 -16.93 2.92
C SER A 459 -0.41 -17.64 2.38
N VAL A 460 0.42 -16.91 1.63
CA VAL A 460 1.58 -17.46 0.90
C VAL A 460 2.52 -18.23 1.84
N GLY A 461 2.76 -19.51 1.53
CA GLY A 461 3.67 -20.37 2.30
C GLY A 461 3.13 -20.81 3.67
N SER A 462 1.82 -20.75 3.87
CA SER A 462 1.14 -21.24 5.09
C SER A 462 0.04 -22.24 4.77
N THR A 463 -0.51 -22.87 5.81
CA THR A 463 -1.71 -23.72 5.72
C THR A 463 -3.01 -22.96 5.99
N HIS A 464 -2.95 -21.62 6.09
CA HIS A 464 -4.13 -20.79 6.34
C HIS A 464 -5.11 -20.87 5.15
N SER A 465 -6.38 -21.10 5.46
CA SER A 465 -7.48 -21.09 4.50
C SER A 465 -8.75 -20.57 5.18
N ALA A 466 -9.36 -19.52 4.64
CA ALA A 466 -10.56 -18.88 5.18
C ALA A 466 -11.57 -18.52 4.08
N LYS A 467 -12.84 -18.33 4.45
CA LYS A 467 -13.88 -17.83 3.52
C LYS A 467 -13.99 -16.31 3.51
N ASP A 468 -13.29 -15.65 4.42
CA ASP A 468 -13.22 -14.21 4.60
C ASP A 468 -11.77 -13.75 4.68
N CYS A 469 -11.59 -12.45 4.84
CA CYS A 469 -10.29 -11.82 5.00
C CYS A 469 -10.17 -11.11 6.36
N PHE A 470 -10.87 -11.62 7.39
CA PHE A 470 -10.71 -11.14 8.76
C PHE A 470 -9.30 -11.46 9.30
N ASP A 471 -8.92 -10.75 10.35
CA ASP A 471 -7.60 -10.85 11.00
C ASP A 471 -6.41 -10.59 10.05
N THR A 472 -6.68 -9.91 8.93
CA THR A 472 -5.64 -9.48 7.98
C THR A 472 -5.40 -7.98 8.05
N LYS A 473 -4.14 -7.60 7.89
CA LYS A 473 -3.64 -6.22 8.01
C LYS A 473 -3.45 -5.63 6.61
N GLY A 474 -4.02 -4.45 6.36
CA GLY A 474 -3.79 -3.67 5.13
C GLY A 474 -3.36 -2.24 5.44
N TRP A 475 -2.80 -1.53 4.45
CA TRP A 475 -2.29 -0.17 4.62
C TRP A 475 -2.97 0.81 3.67
N THR A 476 -3.12 2.05 4.10
CA THR A 476 -3.73 3.12 3.29
C THR A 476 -2.86 3.57 2.11
N ASN A 477 -1.53 3.50 2.26
CA ASN A 477 -0.56 3.85 1.24
C ASN A 477 0.26 2.60 0.86
N CYS A 478 -0.34 1.73 0.05
CA CYS A 478 0.29 0.52 -0.46
C CYS A 478 -0.05 0.29 -1.94
N THR A 479 0.77 -0.50 -2.63
CA THR A 479 0.52 -0.93 -4.00
C THR A 479 1.29 -2.19 -4.37
N TRP A 480 0.88 -2.83 -5.44
CA TRP A 480 1.73 -3.78 -6.16
C TRP A 480 2.65 -3.00 -7.10
N ILE A 481 3.91 -3.42 -7.18
CA ILE A 481 4.90 -2.78 -8.06
C ILE A 481 5.76 -3.82 -8.75
N GLU A 482 5.84 -3.72 -10.07
CA GLU A 482 6.81 -4.47 -10.86
C GLU A 482 8.21 -3.89 -10.66
N PRO A 483 9.21 -4.70 -10.27
CA PRO A 483 10.56 -4.16 -10.10
C PRO A 483 11.18 -3.68 -11.40
N ASN A 484 11.73 -2.45 -11.40
CA ASN A 484 12.43 -1.88 -12.56
C ASN A 484 13.69 -1.12 -12.12
N TRP A 485 14.85 -1.71 -12.39
CA TRP A 485 16.15 -1.10 -12.09
C TRP A 485 16.76 -0.32 -13.27
N SER A 486 16.03 -0.17 -14.37
CA SER A 486 16.48 0.59 -15.55
C SER A 486 16.67 2.05 -15.19
N ARG A 487 17.91 2.54 -15.31
CA ARG A 487 18.25 3.95 -15.04
C ARG A 487 17.99 4.82 -16.24
N SER A 488 17.64 6.06 -15.94
CA SER A 488 17.34 7.10 -16.91
C SER A 488 18.48 8.10 -16.99
N THR A 489 18.68 8.70 -18.15
CA THR A 489 19.55 9.86 -18.35
C THR A 489 18.93 11.11 -17.70
N SER A 490 19.75 12.09 -17.37
CA SER A 490 19.26 13.37 -16.81
C SER A 490 18.26 14.08 -17.74
N GLN A 491 18.38 13.86 -19.05
CA GLN A 491 17.48 14.39 -20.06
C GLN A 491 16.10 13.74 -20.02
N GLU A 492 16.02 12.43 -19.81
CA GLU A 492 14.76 11.70 -19.68
C GLU A 492 14.02 12.07 -18.38
N LEU A 493 14.75 12.45 -17.34
CA LEU A 493 14.19 12.85 -16.04
C LEU A 493 13.56 14.25 -16.02
N ASP A 494 13.81 15.09 -17.02
CA ASP A 494 13.20 16.41 -17.14
C ASP A 494 11.89 16.34 -17.91
N TRP A 495 10.72 16.47 -17.25
CA TRP A 495 9.39 16.38 -17.86
C TRP A 495 9.21 17.23 -19.14
N LEU A 496 9.84 18.41 -19.19
CA LEU A 496 9.68 19.34 -20.31
C LEU A 496 10.56 18.97 -21.51
N ASN A 497 11.53 18.09 -21.31
CA ASN A 497 12.40 17.64 -22.37
C ASN A 497 11.68 16.61 -23.25
N ASN A 498 11.51 16.97 -24.52
CA ASN A 498 10.80 16.20 -25.55
C ASN A 498 11.72 15.70 -26.66
N ASN A 499 13.05 15.66 -26.43
CA ASN A 499 13.97 15.12 -27.42
C ASN A 499 13.62 13.65 -27.71
N PRO A 500 13.26 13.31 -28.97
CA PRO A 500 13.07 11.93 -29.36
C PRO A 500 14.42 11.19 -29.28
N LEU A 501 14.41 9.97 -28.74
CA LEU A 501 15.50 9.02 -28.87
C LEU A 501 15.66 8.56 -30.32
#